data_AF-A0A0N0BMI8-F1
#
_entry.id   AF-A0A0N0BMI8-F1
#
_cell.length_a   1.000
_cell.length_b   1.000
_cell.length_c   1.000
_cell.angle_alpha   90.00
_cell.angle_beta   90.00
_cell.angle_gamma   90.00
#
_symmetry.space_group_name_H-M   'P 1'
#
loop_
_entity.id
_entity.type
_entity.pdbx_description
1 polymer ?
#
loop_
_entity_poly.entity_id
_entity_poly.type
_entity_poly.pdbx_seq_one_letter_code
_entity_poly.pdbx_strand_id
1 'polypeptide(L)'
;MAEALPPGKVPFLGLKVGHFTDLKALTGCTVLLLEEGAIGAVDVRGAAPGTRETDLLSPENTVERVQALLLTGGSAFGLGAAEGVVRYLRERGLGFPTPAGPVPIVPAAVLYDLGRGGTFRPPDPEAGYLAAMAAREEVAEGSVGAGTGALAGGVKGGVGAAGYRLEEGYAVYALVAVNSLGRPFDPRTGRLYAEAFLTEEERALLPDLTRYRGEEEAYRYPFLPGQSTTLAAVVTDAPLTKAQARRLAIMA
;
A
#
# COMPACT_ATOMS: atom_id res chain seq x y z
N MET A 1 20.39 -16.49 8.62
CA MET A 1 19.01 -16.09 8.98
C MET A 1 18.66 -14.86 8.17
N ALA A 2 17.39 -14.62 7.83
CA ALA A 2 16.99 -13.37 7.20
C ALA A 2 17.25 -12.18 8.16
N GLU A 3 17.75 -11.07 7.62
CA GLU A 3 18.13 -9.87 8.37
C GLU A 3 17.14 -8.74 8.07
N ALA A 4 16.64 -8.06 9.10
CA ALA A 4 15.75 -6.92 8.93
C ALA A 4 16.50 -5.76 8.24
N LEU A 5 15.84 -5.13 7.27
CA LEU A 5 16.38 -3.96 6.60
C LEU A 5 16.09 -2.70 7.43
N PRO A 6 16.95 -1.66 7.35
CA PRO A 6 16.71 -0.41 8.06
C PRO A 6 15.34 0.20 7.72
N PRO A 7 14.61 0.74 8.71
CA PRO A 7 13.30 1.32 8.48
C PRO A 7 13.38 2.58 7.63
N GLY A 8 12.26 2.94 6.98
CA GLY A 8 12.11 4.22 6.28
C GLY A 8 12.90 4.37 4.97
N LYS A 9 13.59 3.33 4.48
CA LYS A 9 14.24 3.35 3.16
C LYS A 9 13.94 2.09 2.36
N VAL A 10 13.63 2.24 1.08
CA VAL A 10 13.51 1.11 0.16
C VAL A 10 14.86 0.41 -0.04
N PRO A 11 14.91 -0.93 -0.04
CA PRO A 11 16.18 -1.65 0.01
C PRO A 11 16.78 -1.97 -1.37
N PHE A 12 16.07 -1.68 -2.45
CA PHE A 12 16.51 -1.98 -3.82
C PHE A 12 16.65 -0.70 -4.63
N LEU A 13 17.66 -0.68 -5.50
CA LEU A 13 17.84 0.38 -6.47
C LEU A 13 16.62 0.43 -7.42
N GLY A 14 16.00 1.60 -7.54
CA GLY A 14 14.95 1.86 -8.54
C GLY A 14 13.50 1.77 -8.04
N LEU A 15 13.24 1.25 -6.83
CA LEU A 15 11.93 1.45 -6.19
C LEU A 15 11.89 2.85 -5.59
N LYS A 16 10.82 3.61 -5.87
CA LYS A 16 10.54 4.89 -5.22
C LYS A 16 9.11 4.88 -4.70
N VAL A 17 8.87 5.50 -3.56
CA VAL A 17 7.53 5.64 -2.98
C VAL A 17 7.22 7.11 -2.81
N GLY A 18 6.05 7.52 -3.28
CA GLY A 18 5.57 8.90 -3.19
C GLY A 18 4.17 8.96 -2.60
N HIS A 19 3.90 10.03 -1.85
CA HIS A 19 2.64 10.23 -1.18
C HIS A 19 2.05 11.58 -1.56
N PHE A 20 0.74 11.61 -1.79
CA PHE A 20 -0.08 12.81 -1.69
C PHE A 20 -0.98 12.70 -0.47
N THR A 21 -1.01 13.73 0.37
CA THR A 21 -1.71 13.74 1.66
C THR A 21 -2.61 14.98 1.75
N ASP A 22 -3.92 14.78 1.91
CA ASP A 22 -4.88 15.86 2.22
C ASP A 22 -5.39 15.71 3.65
N LEU A 23 -4.84 16.52 4.56
CA LEU A 23 -5.21 16.53 5.98
C LEU A 23 -6.58 17.16 6.25
N LYS A 24 -7.15 17.94 5.32
CA LYS A 24 -8.50 18.52 5.50
C LYS A 24 -9.57 17.51 5.15
N ALA A 25 -9.36 16.77 4.05
CA ALA A 25 -10.24 15.68 3.64
C ALA A 25 -9.97 14.37 4.41
N LEU A 26 -8.83 14.28 5.11
CA LEU A 26 -8.29 13.06 5.73
C LEU A 26 -8.26 11.89 4.75
N THR A 27 -7.63 12.11 3.61
CA THR A 27 -7.41 11.10 2.58
C THR A 27 -6.11 11.38 1.84
N GLY A 28 -5.74 10.49 0.92
CA GLY A 28 -4.53 10.63 0.12
C GLY A 28 -4.28 9.40 -0.74
N CYS A 29 -3.16 9.41 -1.46
CA CYS A 29 -2.73 8.28 -2.26
C CYS A 29 -1.21 8.06 -2.16
N THR A 30 -0.81 6.82 -2.39
CA THR A 30 0.57 6.35 -2.37
C THR A 30 0.88 5.70 -3.71
N VAL A 31 1.93 6.18 -4.38
CA VAL A 31 2.44 5.63 -5.63
C VAL A 31 3.74 4.91 -5.35
N LEU A 32 3.85 3.66 -5.79
CA LEU A 32 5.12 2.94 -5.89
C LEU A 32 5.57 3.04 -7.35
N LEU A 33 6.74 3.62 -7.60
CA LEU A 33 7.36 3.76 -8.93
C LEU A 33 8.54 2.80 -9.08
N LEU A 34 8.56 2.09 -10.20
CA LEU A 34 9.60 1.18 -10.65
C LEU A 34 9.86 1.51 -12.12
N GLU A 35 10.60 2.58 -12.40
CA GLU A 35 10.69 3.19 -13.74
C GLU A 35 11.20 2.20 -14.81
N GLU A 36 12.09 1.28 -14.44
CA GLU A 36 12.60 0.19 -15.30
C GLU A 36 11.60 -0.96 -15.53
N GLY A 37 10.45 -0.92 -14.87
CA GLY A 37 9.39 -1.93 -14.94
C GLY A 37 9.68 -3.17 -14.11
N ALA A 38 8.71 -3.57 -13.29
CA ALA A 38 8.77 -4.77 -12.46
C ALA A 38 7.69 -5.77 -12.86
N ILE A 39 7.99 -7.07 -12.75
CA ILE A 39 7.00 -8.13 -12.99
C ILE A 39 5.86 -7.97 -11.98
N GLY A 40 4.64 -7.80 -12.49
CA GLY A 40 3.45 -7.52 -11.69
C GLY A 40 2.51 -8.71 -11.62
N ALA A 41 2.03 -9.00 -10.41
CA ALA A 41 0.93 -9.93 -10.15
C ALA A 41 0.06 -9.37 -9.01
N VAL A 42 -1.15 -9.90 -8.87
CA VAL A 42 -2.09 -9.47 -7.83
C VAL A 42 -2.88 -10.63 -7.27
N ASP A 43 -3.19 -10.57 -5.98
CA ASP A 43 -4.21 -11.40 -5.35
C ASP A 43 -5.23 -10.51 -4.62
N VAL A 44 -6.51 -10.75 -4.88
CA VAL A 44 -7.62 -9.98 -4.30
C VAL A 44 -8.48 -10.92 -3.47
N ARG A 45 -8.40 -10.79 -2.14
CA ARG A 45 -9.11 -11.66 -1.18
C ARG A 45 -10.33 -11.01 -0.53
N GLY A 46 -10.35 -9.68 -0.45
CA GLY A 46 -11.47 -8.94 0.14
C GLY A 46 -12.76 -9.07 -0.68
N ALA A 47 -13.92 -9.11 -0.02
CA ALA A 47 -15.21 -9.34 -0.67
C ALA A 47 -15.79 -8.10 -1.38
N ALA A 48 -15.22 -6.91 -1.16
CA ALA A 48 -15.67 -5.65 -1.78
C ALA A 48 -14.46 -4.89 -2.38
N PRO A 49 -13.80 -5.46 -3.41
CA PRO A 49 -12.63 -4.82 -3.99
C PRO A 49 -13.02 -3.60 -4.84
N GLY A 50 -12.25 -2.53 -4.73
CA GLY A 50 -12.23 -1.45 -5.71
C GLY A 50 -10.84 -1.44 -6.35
N THR A 51 -10.75 -1.89 -7.60
CA THR A 51 -9.48 -2.09 -8.29
C THR A 51 -9.54 -1.54 -9.71
N ARG A 52 -8.35 -1.29 -10.28
CA ARG A 52 -8.14 -0.93 -11.67
C ARG A 52 -7.02 -1.79 -12.25
N GLU A 53 -7.20 -2.25 -13.48
CA GLU A 53 -6.18 -2.93 -14.30
C GLU A 53 -5.59 -4.22 -13.69
N THR A 54 -6.32 -4.87 -12.77
CA THR A 54 -5.89 -6.12 -12.13
C THR A 54 -5.88 -7.31 -13.08
N ASP A 55 -6.80 -7.39 -14.04
CA ASP A 55 -6.88 -8.49 -15.01
C ASP A 55 -5.59 -8.60 -15.84
N LEU A 56 -4.98 -7.46 -16.21
CA LEU A 56 -3.72 -7.43 -16.96
C LEU A 56 -2.58 -8.13 -16.21
N LEU A 57 -2.64 -8.17 -14.87
CA LEU A 57 -1.65 -8.81 -14.01
C LEU A 57 -1.84 -10.33 -13.85
N SER A 58 -2.84 -10.92 -14.50
CA SER A 58 -2.99 -12.38 -14.51
C SER A 58 -1.86 -13.04 -15.32
N PRO A 59 -1.24 -14.15 -14.86
CA PRO A 59 -0.13 -14.82 -15.54
C PRO A 59 -0.39 -15.21 -17.00
N GLU A 60 -1.65 -15.33 -17.38
CA GLU A 60 -2.09 -15.71 -18.73
C GLU A 60 -2.09 -14.52 -19.71
N ASN A 61 -1.93 -13.29 -19.21
CA ASN A 61 -2.02 -12.06 -19.99
C ASN A 61 -0.64 -11.46 -20.32
N THR A 62 -0.57 -10.73 -21.43
CA THR A 62 0.66 -10.24 -22.10
C THR A 62 1.45 -9.19 -21.33
N VAL A 63 0.80 -8.44 -20.44
CA VAL A 63 1.45 -7.36 -19.68
C VAL A 63 2.25 -7.99 -18.54
N GLU A 64 3.54 -8.19 -18.72
CA GLU A 64 4.37 -8.77 -17.67
C GLU A 64 4.84 -7.73 -16.65
N ARG A 65 5.23 -6.55 -17.13
CA ARG A 65 5.86 -5.51 -16.32
C ARG A 65 5.01 -4.26 -16.23
N VAL A 66 4.98 -3.67 -15.03
CA VAL A 66 4.36 -2.37 -14.77
C VAL A 66 5.37 -1.43 -14.13
N GLN A 67 5.25 -0.14 -14.45
CA GLN A 67 6.16 0.90 -13.96
C GLN A 67 5.64 1.61 -12.70
N ALA A 68 4.37 1.42 -12.37
CA ALA A 68 3.79 2.01 -11.17
C ALA A 68 2.65 1.15 -10.59
N LEU A 69 2.45 1.27 -9.28
CA LEU A 69 1.26 0.81 -8.57
C LEU A 69 0.67 1.98 -7.76
N LEU A 70 -0.65 2.03 -7.64
CA LEU A 70 -1.35 3.05 -6.87
C LEU A 70 -2.17 2.42 -5.74
N LEU A 71 -1.90 2.82 -4.51
CA LEU A 71 -2.77 2.58 -3.35
C LEU A 71 -3.44 3.91 -3.00
N THR A 72 -4.76 3.94 -2.82
CA THR A 72 -5.46 5.22 -2.65
C THR A 72 -6.64 5.14 -1.69
N GLY A 73 -6.89 6.24 -0.98
CA GLY A 73 -8.13 6.45 -0.25
C GLY A 73 -9.28 6.80 -1.20
N GLY A 74 -10.37 7.33 -0.67
CA GLY A 74 -11.48 7.83 -1.47
C GLY A 74 -12.43 6.75 -2.00
N SER A 75 -12.26 5.48 -1.62
CA SER A 75 -13.02 4.35 -2.20
C SER A 75 -12.95 4.37 -3.74
N ALA A 76 -13.98 3.91 -4.43
CA ALA A 76 -14.02 3.86 -5.90
C ALA A 76 -13.73 5.21 -6.59
N PHE A 77 -14.04 6.35 -5.96
CA PHE A 77 -13.69 7.67 -6.51
C PHE A 77 -12.18 7.86 -6.63
N GLY A 78 -11.41 7.33 -5.67
CA GLY A 78 -9.96 7.41 -5.64
C GLY A 78 -9.26 6.71 -6.80
N LEU A 79 -9.94 5.79 -7.52
CA LEU A 79 -9.39 5.18 -8.74
C LEU A 79 -9.07 6.22 -9.82
N GLY A 80 -9.71 7.40 -9.78
CA GLY A 80 -9.40 8.52 -10.67
C GLY A 80 -7.96 9.02 -10.54
N ALA A 81 -7.32 8.86 -9.37
CA ALA A 81 -5.91 9.22 -9.20
C ALA A 81 -4.95 8.44 -10.10
N ALA A 82 -5.34 7.26 -10.61
CA ALA A 82 -4.51 6.50 -11.54
C ALA A 82 -4.24 7.27 -12.85
N GLU A 83 -5.17 8.12 -13.30
CA GLU A 83 -4.98 8.94 -14.51
C GLU A 83 -3.82 9.93 -14.35
N GLY A 84 -3.62 10.47 -13.15
CA GLY A 84 -2.46 11.29 -12.82
C GLY A 84 -1.13 10.56 -12.96
N VAL A 85 -1.09 9.32 -12.48
CA VAL A 85 0.09 8.47 -12.59
C VAL A 85 0.35 8.08 -14.05
N VAL A 86 -0.71 7.78 -14.82
CA VAL A 86 -0.61 7.57 -16.28
C VAL A 86 -0.02 8.80 -16.97
N ARG A 87 -0.47 10.01 -16.60
CA ARG A 87 0.10 11.28 -17.13
C ARG A 87 1.59 11.39 -16.80
N TYR A 88 1.98 11.16 -15.55
CA TYR A 88 3.38 11.19 -15.10
C TYR A 88 4.28 10.25 -15.92
N LEU A 89 3.83 9.00 -16.13
CA LEU A 89 4.58 7.98 -16.88
C LEU A 89 4.64 8.32 -18.37
N ARG A 90 3.53 8.77 -18.97
CA ARG A 90 3.45 9.16 -20.38
C ARG A 90 4.43 10.28 -20.71
N GLU A 91 4.52 11.30 -19.87
CA GLU A 91 5.47 12.43 -20.05
C GLU A 91 6.93 11.97 -20.06
N ARG A 92 7.23 10.81 -19.48
CA ARG A 92 8.56 10.20 -19.39
C ARG A 92 8.78 9.09 -20.41
N GLY A 93 7.81 8.82 -21.28
CA GLY A 93 7.89 7.73 -22.25
C GLY A 93 7.91 6.34 -21.61
N LEU A 94 7.34 6.18 -20.41
CA LEU A 94 7.30 4.92 -19.68
C LEU A 94 5.96 4.21 -19.88
N GLY A 95 5.99 2.90 -20.14
CA GLY A 95 4.79 2.09 -20.29
C GLY A 95 5.03 0.77 -21.01
N PHE A 96 3.94 0.04 -21.25
CA PHE A 96 3.94 -1.16 -22.07
C PHE A 96 4.22 -0.80 -23.54
N PRO A 97 5.21 -1.41 -24.20
CA PRO A 97 5.59 -1.05 -25.56
C PRO A 97 4.51 -1.46 -26.58
N THR A 98 4.09 -0.52 -27.42
CA THR A 98 3.15 -0.76 -28.54
C THR A 98 3.62 -0.06 -29.82
N PRO A 99 3.05 -0.40 -31.00
CA PRO A 99 3.33 0.34 -32.23
C PRO A 99 2.99 1.84 -32.19
N ALA A 100 2.09 2.26 -31.28
CA ALA A 100 1.72 3.67 -31.09
C ALA A 100 2.61 4.39 -30.05
N GLY A 101 3.62 3.70 -29.51
CA GLY A 101 4.46 4.16 -28.41
C GLY A 101 4.15 3.46 -27.08
N PRO A 102 4.86 3.83 -25.99
CA PRO A 102 4.63 3.28 -24.66
C PRO A 102 3.23 3.64 -24.13
N VAL A 103 2.47 2.65 -23.67
CA VAL A 103 1.15 2.81 -23.05
C VAL A 103 1.28 2.53 -21.55
N PRO A 104 1.17 3.55 -20.68
CA PRO A 104 1.26 3.34 -19.23
C PRO A 104 0.12 2.45 -18.72
N ILE A 105 0.47 1.49 -17.88
CA ILE A 105 -0.45 0.59 -17.18
C ILE A 105 -0.24 0.81 -15.69
N VAL A 106 -1.30 1.24 -15.00
CA VAL A 106 -1.24 1.60 -13.57
C VAL A 106 -2.30 0.81 -12.81
N PRO A 107 -1.95 -0.40 -12.34
CA PRO A 107 -2.79 -1.14 -11.42
C PRO A 107 -3.02 -0.33 -10.16
N ALA A 108 -4.27 -0.28 -9.71
CA ALA A 108 -4.64 0.46 -8.52
C ALA A 108 -5.61 -0.32 -7.63
N ALA A 109 -5.56 -0.04 -6.33
CA ALA A 109 -6.51 -0.54 -5.36
C ALA A 109 -6.87 0.55 -4.34
N VAL A 110 -8.10 0.50 -3.84
CA VAL A 110 -8.66 1.55 -2.99
C VAL A 110 -9.04 1.05 -1.60
N LEU A 111 -8.95 1.96 -0.63
CA LEU A 111 -9.54 1.80 0.69
C LEU A 111 -10.63 2.85 0.93
N TYR A 112 -11.57 2.52 1.82
CA TYR A 112 -12.66 3.41 2.18
C TYR A 112 -12.26 4.30 3.37
N ASP A 113 -12.16 5.60 3.13
CA ASP A 113 -11.93 6.64 4.16
C ASP A 113 -12.86 7.86 4.01
N LEU A 114 -13.93 7.71 3.22
CA LEU A 114 -14.87 8.79 2.92
C LEU A 114 -15.53 9.31 4.20
N GLY A 115 -15.67 10.64 4.29
CA GLY A 115 -16.35 11.32 5.39
C GLY A 115 -15.55 11.38 6.70
N ARG A 116 -14.29 10.93 6.71
CA ARG A 116 -13.43 11.03 7.90
C ARG A 116 -12.94 12.46 8.16
N GLY A 117 -12.65 13.21 7.11
CA GLY A 117 -12.26 14.62 7.20
C GLY A 117 -13.44 15.60 7.17
N GLY A 118 -13.12 16.89 7.27
CA GLY A 118 -14.11 17.98 7.25
C GLY A 118 -14.57 18.41 5.85
N THR A 119 -14.10 17.73 4.79
CA THR A 119 -14.44 18.05 3.40
C THR A 119 -14.46 16.78 2.56
N PHE A 120 -15.47 16.63 1.69
CA PHE A 120 -15.52 15.55 0.72
C PHE A 120 -14.65 15.87 -0.49
N ARG A 121 -13.43 15.31 -0.52
CA ARG A 121 -12.48 15.45 -1.64
C ARG A 121 -11.64 14.17 -1.78
N PRO A 122 -12.18 13.13 -2.44
CA PRO A 122 -11.40 11.94 -2.77
C PRO A 122 -10.16 12.28 -3.62
N PRO A 123 -9.08 11.45 -3.59
CA PRO A 123 -7.93 11.65 -4.47
C PRO A 123 -8.32 11.64 -5.94
N ASP A 124 -7.89 12.66 -6.68
CA ASP A 124 -8.20 12.90 -8.09
C ASP A 124 -6.94 12.70 -8.96
N PRO A 125 -7.01 12.90 -10.30
CA PRO A 125 -5.83 12.79 -11.15
C PRO A 125 -4.66 13.69 -10.72
N GLU A 126 -4.91 14.88 -10.18
CA GLU A 126 -3.80 15.74 -9.75
C GLU A 126 -3.12 15.18 -8.50
N ALA A 127 -3.88 14.64 -7.54
CA ALA A 127 -3.33 13.94 -6.37
C ALA A 127 -2.40 12.79 -6.79
N GLY A 128 -2.81 11.95 -7.76
CA GLY A 128 -1.99 10.86 -8.27
C GLY A 128 -0.71 11.32 -8.96
N TYR A 129 -0.78 12.38 -9.76
CA TYR A 129 0.39 12.97 -10.41
C TYR A 129 1.39 13.53 -9.38
N LEU A 130 0.90 14.29 -8.40
CA LEU A 130 1.72 14.85 -7.32
C LEU A 130 2.36 13.76 -6.45
N ALA A 131 1.63 12.68 -6.16
CA ALA A 131 2.19 11.52 -5.47
C ALA A 131 3.34 10.88 -6.27
N ALA A 132 3.18 10.69 -7.58
CA ALA A 132 4.25 10.17 -8.44
C ALA A 132 5.46 11.11 -8.50
N MET A 133 5.24 12.42 -8.63
CA MET A 133 6.30 13.44 -8.59
C MET A 133 7.06 13.48 -7.26
N ALA A 134 6.38 13.18 -6.15
CA ALA A 134 6.98 13.17 -4.81
C ALA A 134 7.75 11.89 -4.48
N ALA A 135 7.78 10.91 -5.39
CA ALA A 135 8.34 9.60 -5.14
C ALA A 135 9.87 9.63 -4.97
N ARG A 136 10.34 9.03 -3.88
CA ARG A 136 11.77 8.96 -3.49
C ARG A 136 12.08 7.64 -2.78
N GLU A 137 13.34 7.40 -2.45
CA GLU A 137 13.77 6.18 -1.77
C GLU A 137 13.37 6.16 -0.30
N GLU A 138 13.28 7.33 0.34
CA GLU A 138 12.83 7.49 1.72
C GLU A 138 11.31 7.37 1.81
N VAL A 139 10.84 6.39 2.58
CA VAL A 139 9.43 6.08 2.74
C VAL A 139 8.93 6.67 4.05
N ALA A 140 7.95 7.57 3.94
CA ALA A 140 7.26 8.08 5.12
C ALA A 140 6.16 7.09 5.56
N GLU A 141 6.04 6.88 6.85
CA GLU A 141 5.06 5.98 7.46
C GLU A 141 4.06 6.75 8.35
N GLY A 142 3.00 6.07 8.76
CA GLY A 142 1.92 6.62 9.57
C GLY A 142 0.81 7.26 8.74
N SER A 143 0.40 8.47 9.11
CA SER A 143 -0.77 9.16 8.55
C SER A 143 -0.43 9.96 7.28
N VAL A 144 0.08 9.26 6.27
CA VAL A 144 0.49 9.83 4.97
C VAL A 144 -0.10 9.02 3.81
N GLY A 145 -0.24 9.65 2.65
CA GLY A 145 -0.68 8.97 1.43
C GLY A 145 -2.02 8.26 1.61
N ALA A 146 -2.12 7.02 1.13
CA ALA A 146 -3.30 6.18 1.34
C ALA A 146 -3.63 5.93 2.83
N GLY A 147 -2.65 6.06 3.73
CA GLY A 147 -2.80 5.88 5.18
C GLY A 147 -3.38 7.08 5.91
N THR A 148 -3.52 8.23 5.25
CA THR A 148 -3.96 9.49 5.87
C THR A 148 -5.29 9.30 6.59
N GLY A 149 -6.30 8.81 5.88
CA GLY A 149 -7.63 8.55 6.43
C GLY A 149 -7.77 7.22 7.13
N ALA A 150 -6.81 6.29 6.99
CA ALA A 150 -6.98 4.89 7.35
C ALA A 150 -7.27 4.63 8.85
N LEU A 151 -8.14 3.66 9.14
CA LEU A 151 -8.50 3.19 10.48
C LEU A 151 -8.42 1.65 10.55
N ALA A 152 -7.86 1.12 11.64
CA ALA A 152 -7.67 -0.31 11.82
C ALA A 152 -8.37 -0.78 13.11
N GLY A 153 -9.54 -1.42 13.00
CA GLY A 153 -10.29 -1.91 14.16
C GLY A 153 -10.63 -0.83 15.20
N GLY A 154 -10.79 0.43 14.75
CA GLY A 154 -11.21 1.57 15.56
C GLY A 154 -10.10 2.50 16.02
N VAL A 155 -8.84 2.09 15.87
CA VAL A 155 -7.70 2.96 16.10
C VAL A 155 -7.20 3.56 14.80
N LYS A 156 -6.34 4.58 14.90
CA LYS A 156 -5.70 5.16 13.73
C LYS A 156 -4.85 4.09 13.03
N GLY A 157 -5.15 3.83 11.76
CA GLY A 157 -4.31 3.02 10.87
C GLY A 157 -3.26 3.89 10.18
N GLY A 158 -2.68 3.43 9.09
CA GLY A 158 -1.69 4.20 8.36
C GLY A 158 -1.00 3.42 7.26
N VAL A 159 -0.01 4.06 6.65
CA VAL A 159 1.01 3.37 5.85
C VAL A 159 2.07 2.83 6.81
N GLY A 160 2.47 1.58 6.65
CA GLY A 160 3.65 1.00 7.27
C GLY A 160 4.49 0.27 6.24
N ALA A 161 5.78 0.12 6.51
CA ALA A 161 6.66 -0.63 5.65
C ALA A 161 7.69 -1.46 6.43
N ALA A 162 8.09 -2.59 5.85
CA ALA A 162 9.10 -3.47 6.43
C ALA A 162 9.86 -4.18 5.32
N GLY A 163 11.13 -4.50 5.56
CA GLY A 163 11.94 -5.26 4.62
C GLY A 163 12.86 -6.25 5.30
N TYR A 164 13.17 -7.33 4.60
CA TYR A 164 14.12 -8.34 5.03
C TYR A 164 15.08 -8.70 3.89
N ARG A 165 16.35 -8.89 4.20
CA ARG A 165 17.33 -9.54 3.34
C ARG A 165 17.37 -11.03 3.66
N LEU A 166 17.12 -11.86 2.65
CA LEU A 166 17.18 -13.31 2.72
C LEU A 166 18.63 -13.79 2.72
N GLU A 167 18.86 -15.02 3.16
CA GLU A 167 20.21 -15.62 3.23
C GLU A 167 20.85 -15.74 1.84
N GLU A 168 20.02 -15.93 0.82
CA GLU A 168 20.40 -16.01 -0.58
C GLU A 168 20.81 -14.66 -1.19
N GLY A 169 20.70 -13.57 -0.42
CA GLY A 169 21.13 -12.21 -0.81
C GLY A 169 20.04 -11.34 -1.43
N TYR A 170 18.91 -11.93 -1.82
CA TYR A 170 17.72 -11.18 -2.24
C TYR A 170 17.09 -10.46 -1.06
N ALA A 171 16.39 -9.36 -1.31
CA ALA A 171 15.53 -8.74 -0.31
C ALA A 171 14.06 -8.85 -0.68
N VAL A 172 13.20 -8.74 0.32
CA VAL A 172 11.75 -8.63 0.22
C VAL A 172 11.32 -7.40 1.01
N TYR A 173 10.45 -6.59 0.44
CA TYR A 173 9.94 -5.36 1.02
C TYR A 173 8.43 -5.32 0.90
N ALA A 174 7.74 -4.96 1.97
CA ALA A 174 6.29 -4.77 2.00
C ALA A 174 5.96 -3.33 2.36
N LEU A 175 5.03 -2.72 1.64
CA LEU A 175 4.37 -1.47 1.99
C LEU A 175 2.87 -1.72 2.12
N VAL A 176 2.29 -1.32 3.23
CA VAL A 176 0.91 -1.66 3.59
C VAL A 176 0.15 -0.41 4.05
N ALA A 177 -1.01 -0.14 3.45
CA ALA A 177 -1.98 0.82 3.97
C ALA A 177 -3.10 0.07 4.72
N VAL A 178 -3.13 0.23 6.05
CA VAL A 178 -3.96 -0.57 6.96
C VAL A 178 -5.27 0.17 7.29
N ASN A 179 -6.36 -0.21 6.63
CA ASN A 179 -7.73 0.27 6.90
C ASN A 179 -8.67 -0.91 7.27
N SER A 180 -8.18 -1.81 8.13
CA SER A 180 -8.84 -3.09 8.43
C SER A 180 -10.06 -2.96 9.34
N LEU A 181 -11.03 -3.85 9.15
CA LEU A 181 -12.14 -4.03 10.11
C LEU A 181 -11.61 -4.67 11.40
N GLY A 182 -10.76 -5.68 11.25
CA GLY A 182 -10.07 -6.32 12.36
C GLY A 182 -9.08 -5.38 13.04
N ARG A 183 -8.85 -5.61 14.33
CA ARG A 183 -7.83 -4.91 15.11
C ARG A 183 -6.44 -5.49 14.82
N PRO A 184 -5.38 -4.66 14.80
CA PRO A 184 -4.01 -5.14 14.75
C PRO A 184 -3.46 -5.56 16.13
N PHE A 185 -4.27 -5.45 17.19
CA PHE A 185 -3.90 -5.75 18.57
C PHE A 185 -4.99 -6.53 19.31
N ASP A 186 -4.56 -7.26 20.33
CA ASP A 186 -5.44 -7.92 21.30
C ASP A 186 -6.04 -6.87 22.26
N PRO A 187 -7.36 -6.66 22.27
CA PRO A 187 -7.99 -5.66 23.13
C PRO A 187 -7.98 -5.99 24.62
N ARG A 188 -7.65 -7.24 25.00
CA ARG A 188 -7.54 -7.62 26.40
C ARG A 188 -6.18 -7.24 26.98
N THR A 189 -5.14 -7.28 26.15
CA THR A 189 -3.75 -7.06 26.58
C THR A 189 -3.14 -5.77 26.04
N GLY A 190 -3.70 -5.20 24.97
CA GLY A 190 -3.17 -4.05 24.25
C GLY A 190 -2.01 -4.40 23.32
N ARG A 191 -1.60 -5.68 23.27
CA ARG A 191 -0.42 -6.14 22.52
C ARG A 191 -0.73 -6.33 21.04
N LEU A 192 0.20 -5.96 20.18
CA LEU A 192 0.08 -6.21 18.74
C LEU A 192 0.07 -7.72 18.46
N TYR A 193 -0.77 -8.19 17.54
CA TYR A 193 -0.74 -9.62 17.16
C TYR A 193 0.59 -10.02 16.51
N ALA A 194 1.26 -9.06 15.85
CA ALA A 194 2.54 -9.25 15.18
C ALA A 194 3.76 -8.86 16.04
N GLU A 195 3.60 -8.67 17.36
CA GLU A 195 4.68 -8.16 18.23
C GLU A 195 5.94 -9.05 18.24
N ALA A 196 5.81 -10.34 17.93
CA ALA A 196 6.94 -11.27 17.83
C ALA A 196 7.85 -11.01 16.62
N PHE A 197 7.38 -10.27 15.61
CA PHE A 197 8.13 -9.96 14.39
C PHE A 197 8.87 -8.63 14.45
N LEU A 198 8.70 -7.85 15.52
CA LEU A 198 9.35 -6.55 15.67
C LEU A 198 10.84 -6.70 16.00
N THR A 199 11.67 -5.85 15.42
CA THR A 199 13.06 -5.66 15.84
C THR A 199 13.12 -5.10 17.26
N GLU A 200 14.31 -5.08 17.86
CA GLU A 200 14.50 -4.49 19.18
C GLU A 200 14.19 -2.98 19.17
N GLU A 201 14.61 -2.28 18.11
CA GLU A 201 14.35 -0.86 17.91
C GLU A 201 12.85 -0.58 17.76
N GLU A 202 12.13 -1.38 16.97
CA GLU A 202 10.68 -1.24 16.80
C GLU A 202 9.92 -1.54 18.09
N ARG A 203 10.35 -2.56 18.84
CA ARG A 203 9.76 -2.90 20.14
C ARG A 203 9.93 -1.75 21.15
N ALA A 204 11.03 -1.00 21.07
CA ALA A 204 11.26 0.18 21.92
C ALA A 204 10.29 1.35 21.62
N LEU A 205 9.63 1.35 20.46
CA LEU A 205 8.62 2.35 20.09
C LEU A 205 7.20 2.01 20.60
N LEU A 206 6.99 0.80 21.13
CA LEU A 206 5.69 0.39 21.63
C LEU A 206 5.30 1.21 22.87
N PRO A 207 4.01 1.56 23.01
CA PRO A 207 3.54 2.30 24.18
C PRO A 207 3.68 1.45 25.45
N ASP A 208 3.87 2.12 26.59
CA ASP A 208 3.82 1.49 27.91
C ASP A 208 2.39 0.99 28.21
N LEU A 209 2.23 -0.33 28.21
CA LEU A 209 0.94 -1.00 28.44
C LEU A 209 0.60 -1.17 29.94
N THR A 210 1.44 -0.74 30.89
CA THR A 210 1.15 -0.88 32.34
C THR A 210 -0.15 -0.19 32.77
N ARG A 211 -0.52 0.86 32.05
CA ARG A 211 -1.77 1.62 32.26
C ARG A 211 -2.91 1.14 31.38
N TYR A 212 -2.67 0.22 30.45
CA TYR A 212 -3.72 -0.36 29.64
C TYR A 212 -4.66 -1.16 30.54
N ARG A 213 -5.95 -0.90 30.40
CA ARG A 213 -7.02 -1.66 31.02
C ARG A 213 -7.80 -2.23 29.86
N GLY A 214 -7.49 -3.49 29.53
CA GLY A 214 -8.17 -4.16 28.43
C GLY A 214 -9.66 -4.24 28.75
N GLU A 215 -10.47 -3.71 27.86
CA GLU A 215 -11.91 -3.83 27.93
C GLU A 215 -12.37 -4.69 26.75
N GLU A 216 -13.18 -5.71 27.03
CA GLU A 216 -14.03 -6.29 26.00
C GLU A 216 -15.17 -5.30 25.74
N GLU A 217 -14.92 -4.26 24.94
CA GLU A 217 -16.01 -3.38 24.55
C GLU A 217 -16.70 -3.84 23.25
N ALA A 218 -18.03 -3.94 23.39
CA ALA A 218 -19.02 -4.20 22.37
C ALA A 218 -18.92 -3.17 21.24
N TYR A 219 -18.33 -3.56 20.13
CA TYR A 219 -18.11 -2.66 19.01
C TYR A 219 -19.44 -2.23 18.37
N ARG A 220 -19.87 -1.01 18.67
CA ARG A 220 -21.01 -0.30 18.06
C ARG A 220 -20.55 0.81 17.11
N TYR A 221 -19.49 0.60 16.34
CA TYR A 221 -19.39 1.36 15.09
C TYR A 221 -20.51 0.84 14.19
N PRO A 222 -21.36 1.69 13.57
CA PRO A 222 -22.39 1.19 12.68
C PRO A 222 -21.71 0.38 11.59
N PHE A 223 -21.86 -0.95 11.69
CA PHE A 223 -21.28 -1.92 10.78
C PHE A 223 -21.93 -1.68 9.42
N LEU A 224 -21.17 -1.07 8.53
CA LEU A 224 -21.52 -0.98 7.13
C LEU A 224 -20.59 -1.94 6.38
N PRO A 225 -21.10 -3.09 5.91
CA PRO A 225 -20.35 -4.00 5.07
C PRO A 225 -19.63 -3.27 3.94
N GLY A 226 -18.38 -3.65 3.65
CA GLY A 226 -17.62 -3.13 2.50
C GLY A 226 -16.83 -1.83 2.73
N GLN A 227 -16.67 -1.37 3.98
CA GLN A 227 -15.93 -0.13 4.30
C GLN A 227 -14.52 -0.34 4.87
N SER A 228 -13.96 -1.55 4.78
CA SER A 228 -12.65 -1.87 5.36
C SER A 228 -11.79 -2.71 4.43
N THR A 229 -10.52 -2.34 4.33
CA THR A 229 -9.55 -2.89 3.38
C THR A 229 -8.14 -2.78 3.93
N THR A 230 -7.30 -3.80 3.76
CA THR A 230 -5.84 -3.64 3.85
C THR A 230 -5.29 -3.72 2.45
N LEU A 231 -4.51 -2.72 2.04
CA LEU A 231 -3.84 -2.70 0.75
C LEU A 231 -2.36 -2.94 0.97
N ALA A 232 -1.76 -3.91 0.26
CA ALA A 232 -0.36 -4.22 0.39
C ALA A 232 0.31 -4.30 -1.00
N ALA A 233 1.55 -3.85 -1.07
CA ALA A 233 2.46 -4.10 -2.17
C ALA A 233 3.70 -4.80 -1.62
N VAL A 234 4.04 -5.96 -2.20
CA VAL A 234 5.24 -6.73 -1.86
C VAL A 234 6.18 -6.70 -3.05
N VAL A 235 7.44 -6.33 -2.82
CA VAL A 235 8.47 -6.12 -3.83
C VAL A 235 9.71 -6.91 -3.45
N THR A 236 10.35 -7.53 -4.44
CA THR A 236 11.60 -8.28 -4.27
C THR A 236 12.48 -8.12 -5.49
N ASP A 237 13.79 -8.20 -5.30
CA ASP A 237 14.79 -8.31 -6.37
C ASP A 237 15.05 -9.76 -6.81
N ALA A 238 14.39 -10.74 -6.17
CA ALA A 238 14.41 -12.12 -6.64
C ALA A 238 13.78 -12.24 -8.04
N PRO A 239 14.39 -12.98 -8.98
CA PRO A 239 13.92 -13.07 -10.36
C PRO A 239 12.71 -14.01 -10.48
N LEU A 240 11.52 -13.50 -10.12
CA LEU A 240 10.27 -14.25 -10.18
C LEU A 240 9.59 -14.13 -11.54
N THR A 241 9.09 -15.25 -12.06
CA THR A 241 8.09 -15.25 -13.14
C THR A 241 6.77 -14.67 -12.65
N LYS A 242 5.87 -14.28 -13.57
CA LYS A 242 4.54 -13.74 -13.23
C LYS A 242 3.70 -14.72 -12.39
N ALA A 243 3.79 -16.02 -12.66
CA ALA A 243 3.13 -17.05 -11.87
C ALA A 243 3.71 -17.18 -10.45
N GLN A 244 5.04 -17.09 -10.30
CA GLN A 244 5.71 -17.08 -8.99
C GLN A 244 5.39 -15.80 -8.21
N ALA A 245 5.35 -14.64 -8.87
CA ALA A 245 4.92 -13.38 -8.26
C ALA A 245 3.46 -13.46 -7.79
N ARG A 246 2.56 -14.11 -8.56
CA ARG A 246 1.19 -14.38 -8.12
C ARG A 246 1.17 -15.27 -6.88
N ARG A 247 2.02 -16.30 -6.82
CA ARG A 247 2.11 -17.15 -5.64
C ARG A 247 2.62 -16.37 -4.42
N LEU A 248 3.58 -15.48 -4.60
CA LEU A 248 4.03 -14.57 -3.54
C LEU A 248 2.88 -13.68 -3.04
N ALA A 249 2.09 -13.09 -3.95
CA ALA A 249 0.94 -12.27 -3.60
C ALA A 249 -0.15 -13.06 -2.82
N ILE A 250 -0.32 -14.36 -3.10
CA ILE A 250 -1.25 -15.24 -2.36
C ILE A 250 -0.72 -15.58 -0.96
N MET A 251 0.61 -15.62 -0.79
CA MET A 251 1.25 -15.98 0.48
C MET A 251 1.35 -14.81 1.47
N ALA A 252 1.37 -13.58 0.94
CA ALA A 252 1.41 -12.34 1.72
C ALA A 252 0.06 -12.03 2.38
#